data_AF-A0A317KH35-F1
#
_entry.id   AF-A0A317KH35-F1
#
_cell.length_a   1.000
_cell.length_b   1.000
_cell.length_c   1.000
_cell.angle_alpha   90.00
_cell.angle_beta   90.00
_cell.angle_gamma   90.00
#
_symmetry.space_group_name_H-M   'P 1'
#
loop_
_entity.id
_entity.type
_entity.pdbx_description
1 polymer ?
#
loop_
_entity_poly.entity_id
_entity_poly.type
_entity_poly.pdbx_seq_one_letter_code
_entity_poly.pdbx_strand_id
1 'polypeptide(L)'
;PPPAPARRPSPHPPGARPSTETDATLTLPRPAPSTDNGWSPEADAVPVGAGSVRFGTWRQCAGHGLVLYNAPPAESDERGVAVARQGTAVVVVERDRTRQGDLRRLADRLRAAGVTPLGFVLTRNGRG
;
A
#
# COMPACT_ATOMS: atom_id res chain seq x y z
N PRO A 1 -39.04 39.79 30.83
CA PRO A 1 -38.94 39.38 29.41
C PRO A 1 -37.66 39.95 28.78
N PRO A 2 -36.69 39.13 28.35
CA PRO A 2 -35.56 39.60 27.54
C PRO A 2 -35.90 39.56 26.04
N PRO A 3 -35.40 40.51 25.20
CA PRO A 3 -35.63 40.51 23.77
C PRO A 3 -34.70 39.54 23.01
N ALA A 4 -35.23 38.89 21.98
CA ALA A 4 -34.54 37.93 21.12
C ALA A 4 -33.62 38.61 20.08
N PRO A 5 -32.49 37.99 19.67
CA PRO A 5 -31.58 38.55 18.67
C PRO A 5 -32.14 38.44 17.25
N ALA A 6 -32.11 39.56 16.52
CA ALA A 6 -32.54 39.71 15.13
C ALA A 6 -31.66 38.91 14.15
N ARG A 7 -32.27 38.06 13.32
CA ARG A 7 -31.61 37.34 12.22
C ARG A 7 -31.43 38.28 11.01
N ARG A 8 -30.20 38.35 10.49
CA ARG A 8 -29.83 39.09 9.28
C ARG A 8 -30.31 38.32 8.03
N PRO A 9 -31.01 38.93 7.06
CA PRO A 9 -31.45 38.25 5.84
C PRO A 9 -30.29 38.07 4.85
N SER A 10 -30.15 36.87 4.30
CA SER A 10 -29.21 36.55 3.21
C SER A 10 -29.74 37.10 1.87
N PRO A 11 -28.88 37.63 0.98
CA PRO A 11 -29.32 38.17 -0.31
C PRO A 11 -29.58 37.05 -1.32
N HIS A 12 -30.78 37.00 -1.90
CA HIS A 12 -31.07 36.22 -3.10
C HIS A 12 -30.82 37.10 -4.34
N PRO A 13 -30.14 36.60 -5.39
CA PRO A 13 -30.20 37.25 -6.70
C PRO A 13 -31.49 36.81 -7.46
N PRO A 14 -32.20 37.74 -8.13
CA PRO A 14 -33.37 37.41 -8.94
C PRO A 14 -32.96 37.11 -10.38
N GLY A 15 -33.57 36.09 -11.00
CA GLY A 15 -33.52 35.92 -12.45
C GLY A 15 -33.52 34.48 -12.91
N ALA A 16 -34.71 33.88 -13.01
CA ALA A 16 -34.92 32.65 -13.77
C ALA A 16 -34.73 32.93 -15.27
N ARG A 17 -33.85 32.17 -15.94
CA ARG A 17 -33.89 31.96 -17.39
C ARG A 17 -34.30 30.50 -17.63
N PRO A 18 -35.33 30.20 -18.43
CA PRO A 18 -35.58 28.83 -18.84
C PRO A 18 -34.62 28.48 -19.98
N SER A 19 -33.55 27.74 -19.67
CA SER A 19 -32.76 27.06 -20.69
C SER A 19 -33.47 25.77 -21.05
N THR A 20 -34.09 25.70 -22.23
CA THR A 20 -34.54 24.45 -22.84
C THR A 20 -33.29 23.65 -23.24
N GLU A 21 -32.83 22.80 -22.33
CA GLU A 21 -31.77 21.83 -22.60
C GLU A 21 -32.43 20.46 -22.80
N THR A 22 -32.24 19.89 -23.98
CA THR A 22 -32.80 18.62 -24.42
C THR A 22 -32.26 17.49 -23.55
N ASP A 23 -33.08 16.96 -22.66
CA ASP A 23 -32.77 15.75 -21.88
C ASP A 23 -32.81 14.53 -22.79
N ALA A 24 -31.63 14.07 -23.22
CA ALA A 24 -31.44 12.75 -23.81
C ALA A 24 -30.53 11.92 -22.90
N THR A 25 -30.97 11.70 -21.66
CA THR A 25 -30.33 10.75 -20.75
C THR A 25 -30.56 9.31 -21.24
N LEU A 26 -29.61 8.76 -22.00
CA LEU A 26 -29.54 7.33 -22.28
C LEU A 26 -29.10 6.59 -21.01
N THR A 27 -30.02 5.84 -20.40
CA THR A 27 -29.73 5.00 -19.24
C THR A 27 -29.03 3.71 -19.68
N LEU A 28 -27.77 3.56 -19.31
CA LEU A 28 -27.05 2.30 -19.47
C LEU A 28 -27.48 1.31 -18.37
N PRO A 29 -27.76 0.03 -18.70
CA PRO A 29 -28.12 -0.96 -17.70
C PRO A 29 -26.95 -1.16 -16.73
N ARG A 30 -27.26 -1.12 -15.42
CA ARG A 30 -26.28 -1.33 -14.37
C ARG A 30 -25.77 -2.78 -14.43
N PRO A 31 -24.47 -3.03 -14.64
CA PRO A 31 -23.95 -4.39 -14.55
C PRO A 31 -24.17 -4.92 -13.13
N ALA A 32 -24.72 -6.13 -13.03
CA ALA A 32 -24.87 -6.83 -11.77
C ALA A 32 -23.47 -7.09 -11.17
N PRO A 33 -23.32 -7.07 -9.82
CA PRO A 33 -22.06 -7.45 -9.20
C PRO A 33 -21.78 -8.92 -9.51
N SER A 34 -20.81 -9.19 -10.36
CA SER A 34 -20.27 -10.54 -10.55
C SER A 34 -19.50 -10.92 -9.29
N THR A 35 -20.03 -11.86 -8.51
CA THR A 35 -19.31 -12.55 -7.43
C THR A 35 -18.27 -13.56 -7.94
N ASP A 36 -18.06 -13.63 -9.26
CA ASP A 36 -17.00 -14.41 -9.86
C ASP A 36 -15.74 -13.53 -10.01
N ASN A 37 -15.17 -13.18 -8.86
CA ASN A 37 -13.78 -12.75 -8.81
C ASN A 37 -12.96 -14.01 -9.06
N GLY A 38 -12.62 -14.25 -10.32
CA GLY A 38 -11.81 -15.38 -10.84
C GLY A 38 -10.40 -15.47 -10.25
N TRP A 39 -10.32 -15.51 -8.92
CA TRP A 39 -9.14 -15.73 -8.14
C TRP A 39 -9.12 -17.22 -7.82
N SER A 40 -8.47 -17.99 -8.69
CA SER A 40 -8.04 -19.33 -8.33
C SER A 40 -6.90 -19.20 -7.31
N PRO A 41 -7.06 -19.66 -6.06
CA PRO A 41 -6.02 -19.55 -5.04
C PRO A 41 -4.75 -20.32 -5.42
N GLU A 42 -4.84 -21.23 -6.38
CA GLU A 42 -3.72 -22.01 -6.92
C GLU A 42 -2.86 -21.25 -7.93
N ALA A 43 -3.41 -20.27 -8.67
CA ALA A 43 -2.69 -19.66 -9.80
C ALA A 43 -1.57 -18.67 -9.40
N ASP A 44 -1.51 -18.26 -8.14
CA ASP A 44 -0.56 -17.25 -7.66
C ASP A 44 0.53 -17.81 -6.74
N ALA A 45 0.70 -19.15 -6.76
CA ALA A 45 1.73 -19.86 -6.01
C ALA A 45 2.97 -20.11 -6.89
N VAL A 46 4.07 -19.43 -6.60
CA VAL A 46 5.36 -19.62 -7.28
C VAL A 46 6.18 -20.69 -6.54
N PRO A 47 6.58 -21.79 -7.21
CA PRO A 47 7.39 -22.83 -6.59
C PRO A 47 8.80 -22.32 -6.26
N VAL A 48 9.27 -22.57 -5.04
CA VAL A 48 10.61 -22.22 -4.57
C VAL A 48 11.21 -23.41 -3.83
N GLY A 49 12.13 -24.12 -4.48
CA GLY A 49 12.73 -25.33 -3.93
C GLY A 49 11.68 -26.41 -3.64
N ALA A 50 11.59 -26.85 -2.38
CA ALA A 50 10.60 -27.84 -1.93
C ALA A 50 9.25 -27.22 -1.51
N GLY A 51 9.10 -25.89 -1.55
CA GLY A 51 7.90 -25.18 -1.13
C GLY A 51 7.33 -24.27 -2.23
N SER A 52 6.38 -23.41 -1.85
CA SER A 52 5.79 -22.40 -2.72
C SER A 52 5.57 -21.09 -1.98
N VAL A 53 5.66 -19.98 -2.71
CA VAL A 53 5.37 -18.62 -2.24
C VAL A 53 4.08 -18.16 -2.88
N ARG A 54 3.15 -17.65 -2.07
CA ARG A 54 1.90 -17.07 -2.58
C ARG A 54 1.96 -15.56 -2.50
N PHE A 55 1.50 -14.89 -3.54
CA PHE A 55 1.28 -13.46 -3.51
C PHE A 55 -0.14 -13.15 -3.03
N GLY A 56 -0.30 -12.05 -2.32
CA GLY A 56 -1.57 -11.69 -1.73
C GLY A 56 -1.47 -10.50 -0.79
N THR A 57 -2.62 -9.99 -0.39
CA THR A 57 -2.74 -8.93 0.61
C THR A 57 -2.53 -9.48 2.02
N TRP A 58 -2.19 -8.60 2.98
CA TRP A 58 -2.03 -8.96 4.39
C TRP A 58 -3.19 -9.84 4.92
N ARG A 59 -4.44 -9.47 4.59
CA ARG A 59 -5.64 -10.19 5.06
C ARG A 59 -5.76 -11.58 4.47
N GLN A 60 -5.32 -11.77 3.22
CA GLN A 60 -5.35 -13.07 2.56
C GLN A 60 -4.27 -14.00 3.11
N CYS A 61 -3.15 -13.45 3.58
CA CYS A 61 -2.04 -14.23 4.12
C CYS A 61 -2.07 -14.40 5.64
N ALA A 62 -3.06 -13.84 6.35
CA ALA A 62 -3.14 -13.86 7.81
C ALA A 62 -3.24 -15.27 8.43
N GLY A 63 -3.64 -16.28 7.64
CA GLY A 63 -3.68 -17.69 8.05
C GLY A 63 -2.42 -18.50 7.71
N HIS A 64 -1.39 -17.89 7.14
CA HIS A 64 -0.16 -18.57 6.76
C HIS A 64 0.93 -18.43 7.83
N GLY A 65 1.71 -19.51 8.04
CA GLY A 65 2.74 -19.57 9.08
C GLY A 65 3.96 -18.65 8.85
N LEU A 66 4.14 -18.16 7.61
CA LEU A 66 5.18 -17.21 7.25
C LEU A 66 4.63 -16.24 6.19
N VAL A 67 4.85 -14.94 6.38
CA VAL A 67 4.50 -13.92 5.39
C VAL A 67 5.70 -13.01 5.16
N LEU A 68 6.01 -12.76 3.87
CA LEU A 68 7.07 -11.86 3.44
C LEU A 68 6.47 -10.52 3.04
N TYR A 69 7.05 -9.44 3.55
CA TYR A 69 6.65 -8.08 3.20
C TYR A 69 7.75 -7.40 2.42
N ASN A 70 7.39 -6.87 1.24
CA ASN A 70 8.27 -5.96 0.52
C ASN A 70 8.19 -4.59 1.20
N ALA A 71 9.24 -4.24 1.93
CA ALA A 71 9.34 -2.96 2.62
C ALA A 71 9.93 -1.88 1.69
N PRO A 72 9.55 -0.60 1.85
CA PRO A 72 10.26 0.50 1.22
C PRO A 72 11.76 0.50 1.57
N PRO A 73 12.63 1.11 0.75
CA PRO A 73 14.06 1.17 1.02
C PRO A 73 14.35 1.85 2.36
N ALA A 74 14.92 1.10 3.31
CA ALA A 74 15.09 1.54 4.69
C ALA A 74 16.21 2.59 4.87
N GLU A 75 17.03 2.82 3.85
CA GLU A 75 18.05 3.86 3.79
C GLU A 75 17.46 5.26 3.56
N SER A 76 16.38 5.36 2.78
CA SER A 76 15.77 6.62 2.35
C SER A 76 14.36 6.85 2.91
N ASP A 77 13.68 5.80 3.36
CA ASP A 77 12.32 5.87 3.91
C ASP A 77 12.24 5.21 5.30
N GLU A 78 11.76 5.96 6.29
CA GLU A 78 11.53 5.49 7.66
C GLU A 78 10.50 4.36 7.73
N ARG A 79 9.58 4.29 6.77
CA ARG A 79 8.58 3.23 6.66
C ARG A 79 9.24 1.86 6.50
N GLY A 80 10.40 1.78 5.84
CA GLY A 80 11.15 0.53 5.71
C GLY A 80 11.59 -0.01 7.08
N VAL A 81 12.07 0.87 7.95
CA VAL A 81 12.45 0.52 9.33
C VAL A 81 11.22 0.16 10.17
N ALA A 82 10.11 0.89 9.99
CA ALA A 82 8.86 0.62 10.72
C ALA A 82 8.27 -0.76 10.38
N VAL A 83 8.29 -1.17 9.10
CA VAL A 83 7.88 -2.52 8.69
C VAL A 83 8.81 -3.57 9.28
N ALA A 84 10.12 -3.33 9.25
CA ALA A 84 11.11 -4.25 9.81
C ALA A 84 10.92 -4.49 11.33
N ARG A 85 10.41 -3.50 12.09
CA ARG A 85 10.09 -3.65 13.52
C ARG A 85 8.95 -4.61 13.82
N GLN A 86 8.08 -4.89 12.86
CA GLN A 86 6.94 -5.78 13.06
C GLN A 86 7.33 -7.27 13.07
N GLY A 87 8.59 -7.57 12.76
CA GLY A 87 9.08 -8.94 12.73
C GLY A 87 10.56 -9.03 12.47
N THR A 88 10.93 -9.86 11.50
CA THR A 88 12.32 -10.15 11.16
C THR A 88 12.68 -9.56 9.80
N ALA A 89 13.89 -9.01 9.68
CA ALA A 89 14.33 -8.33 8.46
C ALA A 89 15.41 -9.13 7.71
N VAL A 90 15.27 -9.18 6.39
CA VAL A 90 16.33 -9.59 5.45
C VAL A 90 16.61 -8.40 4.55
N VAL A 91 17.89 -8.02 4.43
CA VAL A 91 18.27 -6.84 3.66
C VAL A 91 18.75 -7.26 2.28
N VAL A 92 18.07 -6.80 1.23
CA VAL A 92 18.47 -7.05 -0.15
C VAL A 92 19.39 -5.93 -0.61
N VAL A 93 20.54 -6.28 -1.18
CA VAL A 93 21.60 -5.34 -1.53
C VAL A 93 22.10 -5.61 -2.94
N GLU A 94 22.29 -4.56 -3.72
CA GLU A 94 22.81 -4.68 -5.08
C GLU A 94 24.34 -4.62 -5.03
N ARG A 95 24.99 -5.71 -5.44
CA ARG A 95 26.43 -5.91 -5.27
C ARG A 95 27.29 -4.75 -5.80
N ASP A 96 26.90 -4.16 -6.92
CA ASP A 96 27.71 -3.16 -7.62
C ASP A 96 27.29 -1.72 -7.33
N ARG A 97 26.16 -1.51 -6.61
CA ARG A 97 25.67 -0.17 -6.25
C ARG A 97 25.81 0.13 -4.76
N THR A 98 25.69 -0.87 -3.89
CA THR A 98 25.68 -0.62 -2.45
C THR A 98 27.09 -0.66 -1.87
N ARG A 99 27.56 0.46 -1.30
CA ARG A 99 28.88 0.52 -0.65
C ARG A 99 28.83 -0.10 0.73
N GLN A 100 29.95 -0.67 1.18
CA GLN A 100 30.06 -1.29 2.52
C GLN A 100 29.74 -0.31 3.67
N GLY A 101 30.07 0.97 3.52
CA GLY A 101 29.73 2.01 4.50
C GLY A 101 28.23 2.21 4.66
N ASP A 102 27.48 2.17 3.55
CA ASP A 102 26.03 2.34 3.54
C ASP A 102 25.34 1.13 4.19
N LEU A 103 25.86 -0.08 3.93
CA LEU A 103 25.38 -1.31 4.57
C LEU A 103 25.55 -1.29 6.09
N ARG A 104 26.71 -0.83 6.57
CA ARG A 104 26.96 -0.70 8.01
C ARG A 104 26.00 0.29 8.65
N ARG A 105 25.84 1.47 8.04
CA ARG A 105 24.91 2.50 8.53
C ARG A 105 23.46 2.00 8.56
N LEU A 106 23.03 1.26 7.55
CA LEU A 106 21.70 0.66 7.52
C LEU A 106 21.53 -0.39 8.63
N ALA A 107 22.50 -1.29 8.79
CA ALA A 107 22.47 -2.31 9.84
C ALA A 107 22.42 -1.68 11.24
N ASP A 108 23.20 -0.62 11.47
CA ASP A 108 23.20 0.10 12.75
C ASP A 108 21.89 0.84 12.98
N ARG A 109 21.29 1.43 11.93
CA ARG A 109 19.95 2.05 12.01
C ARG A 109 18.88 1.03 12.38
N LEU A 110 18.88 -0.15 11.74
CA LEU A 110 17.95 -1.23 12.07
C LEU A 110 18.15 -1.71 13.51
N ARG A 111 19.40 -1.89 13.93
CA ARG A 111 19.73 -2.31 15.30
C ARG A 111 19.31 -1.28 16.35
N ALA A 112 19.54 0.01 16.09
CA ALA A 112 19.07 1.11 16.94
C ALA A 112 17.53 1.16 17.03
N ALA A 113 16.85 0.67 15.99
CA ALA A 113 15.41 0.50 15.97
C ALA A 113 14.91 -0.79 16.65
N GLY A 114 15.80 -1.60 17.25
CA GLY A 114 15.47 -2.88 17.88
C GLY A 114 15.32 -4.05 16.91
N VAL A 115 15.65 -3.86 15.64
CA VAL A 115 15.56 -4.90 14.60
C VAL A 115 16.92 -5.58 14.44
N THR A 116 16.93 -6.91 14.54
CA THR A 116 18.12 -7.70 14.20
C THR A 116 17.95 -8.32 12.82
N PRO A 117 18.63 -7.82 11.78
CA PRO A 117 18.55 -8.42 10.45
C PRO A 117 19.18 -9.82 10.47
N LEU A 118 18.54 -10.79 9.82
CA LEU A 118 19.07 -12.16 9.70
C LEU A 118 20.32 -12.22 8.83
N GLY A 119 20.43 -11.31 7.86
CA GLY A 119 21.53 -11.26 6.93
C GLY A 119 21.25 -10.38 5.72
N PHE A 120 22.18 -10.47 4.76
CA PHE A 120 22.15 -9.72 3.51
C PHE A 120 22.03 -10.67 2.33
N VAL A 121 21.14 -10.35 1.40
CA VAL A 121 21.01 -11.05 0.11
C VAL A 121 21.63 -10.17 -0.95
N LEU A 122 22.72 -10.64 -1.56
CA LEU A 122 23.40 -9.97 -2.66
C LEU A 122 22.72 -10.30 -3.98
N THR A 123 22.13 -9.30 -4.63
CA THR A 123 21.58 -9.44 -5.98
C THR A 123 22.58 -8.93 -7.01
N ARG A 124 22.67 -9.63 -8.14
CA ARG A 124 23.53 -9.27 -9.27
C ARG A 124 22.64 -8.65 -10.32
N ASN A 125 22.64 -7.32 -10.38
CA ASN A 125 21.74 -6.47 -11.17
C ASN A 125 20.32 -6.47 -10.56
N GLY A 126 19.77 -5.30 -10.26
CA GLY A 126 18.45 -5.10 -9.62
C GLY A 126 17.22 -5.60 -10.38
N ARG A 127 17.21 -6.85 -10.86
CA ARG A 127 16.05 -7.60 -11.34
C ARG A 127 15.86 -8.78 -10.39
N GLY A 128 15.09 -8.54 -9.34
CA GLY A 128 14.51 -9.54 -8.45
C GLY A 128 13.02 -9.30 -8.37
#